data_AF-G3G0C0-F1
#
_entry.id   AF-G3G0C0-F1
#
_cell.length_a   1.000
_cell.length_b   1.000
_cell.length_c   1.000
_cell.angle_alpha   90.00
_cell.angle_beta   90.00
_cell.angle_gamma   90.00
#
_symmetry.space_group_name_H-M   'P 1'
#
loop_
_entity.id
_entity.type
_entity.pdbx_description
1 polymer ?
#
loop_
_entity_poly.entity_id
_entity_poly.type
_entity_poly.pdbx_seq_one_letter_code
_entity_poly.pdbx_strand_id
1 'polypeptide(L)'
;LVDLYLTRGLETNSDFFFRINAYDLAKAQTFMREFRSTTIGKNADVFETLVGVTKPLNYISKDKSPGLNAGLSSATYSGPAPRYVIVIPVKKNAEWWNMSPEERLKEMEVHTTPTLAYLVNV
;
A
#
# COMPACT_ATOMS: atom_id res chain seq x y z
N LEU A 1 -3.26 13.36 5.57
CA LEU A 1 -3.36 13.50 4.10
C LEU A 1 -4.56 12.68 3.63
N VAL A 2 -5.34 13.22 2.70
CA VAL A 2 -6.58 12.60 2.19
C VAL A 2 -6.44 12.49 0.67
N ASP A 3 -6.53 11.27 0.15
CA ASP A 3 -6.67 11.01 -1.28
C ASP A 3 -8.02 10.35 -1.55
N LEU A 4 -8.63 10.67 -2.68
CA LEU A 4 -9.91 10.12 -3.15
C LEU A 4 -9.75 9.67 -4.60
N TYR A 5 -10.20 8.46 -4.89
CA TYR A 5 -10.06 7.85 -6.22
C TYR A 5 -11.41 7.39 -6.74
N LEU A 6 -11.64 7.58 -8.04
CA LEU A 6 -12.82 7.10 -8.75
C LEU A 6 -12.62 5.65 -9.20
N THR A 7 -13.57 4.77 -8.89
CA THR A 7 -13.55 3.35 -9.27
C THR A 7 -14.82 2.90 -9.99
N ARG A 8 -15.88 3.73 -10.04
CA ARG A 8 -17.11 3.45 -10.77
C ARG A 8 -16.83 3.06 -12.22
N GLY A 9 -17.30 1.88 -12.61
CA GLY A 9 -17.08 1.31 -13.94
C GLY A 9 -15.78 0.49 -14.09
N LEU A 10 -14.94 0.45 -13.07
CA LEU A 10 -13.73 -0.38 -12.99
C LEU A 10 -13.77 -1.40 -11.84
N GLU A 11 -14.57 -1.14 -10.79
CA GLU A 11 -14.78 -2.04 -9.66
C GLU A 11 -16.26 -2.33 -9.42
N THR A 12 -16.57 -3.56 -9.03
CA THR A 12 -17.95 -4.01 -8.80
C THR A 12 -18.55 -3.40 -7.54
N ASN A 13 -17.75 -3.24 -6.49
CA ASN A 13 -18.23 -2.98 -5.14
C ASN A 13 -17.83 -1.60 -4.60
N SER A 14 -17.32 -0.71 -5.46
CA SER A 14 -17.03 0.67 -5.08
C SER A 14 -17.22 1.60 -6.27
N ASP A 15 -17.84 2.76 -6.02
CA ASP A 15 -17.84 3.87 -6.96
C ASP A 15 -16.61 4.78 -6.77
N PHE A 16 -16.12 4.87 -5.54
CA PHE A 16 -14.92 5.59 -5.15
C PHE A 16 -14.35 5.00 -3.85
N PHE A 17 -13.08 5.31 -3.53
CA PHE A 17 -12.51 4.98 -2.23
C PHE A 17 -11.51 6.05 -1.74
N PHE A 18 -11.28 6.07 -0.43
CA PHE A 18 -10.32 6.97 0.23
C PHE A 18 -9.03 6.24 0.62
N ARG A 19 -7.90 6.94 0.52
CA ARG A 19 -6.67 6.63 1.27
C ARG A 19 -6.42 7.75 2.28
N ILE A 20 -6.46 7.41 3.56
CA ILE A 20 -6.24 8.36 4.66
C ILE A 20 -4.93 8.02 5.37
N ASN A 21 -3.99 8.95 5.34
CA ASN A 21 -2.77 8.87 6.15
C ASN A 21 -2.87 9.83 7.33
N ALA A 22 -2.68 9.30 8.54
CA ALA A 22 -2.67 10.06 9.78
C ALA A 22 -1.60 9.51 10.73
N TYR A 23 -1.04 10.40 11.56
CA TYR A 23 -0.19 10.00 12.68
C TYR A 23 -0.99 9.38 13.84
N ASP A 24 -2.31 9.54 13.81
CA ASP A 24 -3.24 9.06 14.84
C ASP A 24 -4.46 8.43 14.16
N LEU A 25 -4.71 7.15 14.44
CA LEU A 25 -5.83 6.40 13.88
C LEU A 25 -7.18 6.98 14.32
N ALA A 26 -7.27 7.55 15.53
CA ALA A 26 -8.50 8.16 16.02
C ALA A 26 -8.89 9.40 15.19
N LYS A 27 -7.90 10.13 14.65
CA LYS A 27 -8.14 11.24 13.72
C LYS A 27 -8.60 10.75 12.35
N ALA A 28 -8.04 9.65 11.85
CA ALA A 28 -8.54 9.01 10.63
C ALA A 28 -9.99 8.54 10.80
N GLN A 29 -10.32 7.92 11.94
CA GLN A 29 -11.69 7.54 12.28
C GLN A 29 -12.63 8.74 12.36
N THR A 30 -12.20 9.84 12.99
CA THR A 30 -12.99 11.07 13.09
C THR A 30 -13.32 11.62 11.71
N PHE A 31 -12.32 11.73 10.83
CA PHE A 31 -12.53 12.14 9.44
C PHE A 31 -13.52 11.23 8.72
N MET A 32 -13.34 9.90 8.79
CA MET A 32 -14.22 8.96 8.09
C MET A 32 -15.66 8.97 8.65
N ARG A 33 -15.83 9.16 9.96
CA ARG A 33 -17.15 9.28 10.60
C ARG A 33 -17.88 10.55 10.15
N GLU A 34 -17.16 11.67 10.06
CA GLU A 34 -17.70 12.92 9.55
C GLU A 34 -18.02 12.84 8.05
N PHE A 35 -17.15 12.22 7.24
CA PHE A 35 -17.40 11.96 5.82
C PHE A 35 -18.72 11.19 5.62
N ARG A 36 -18.95 10.13 6.41
CA ARG A 36 -20.19 9.34 6.34
C ARG A 36 -21.45 10.12 6.74
N SER A 37 -21.30 11.29 7.35
CA SER A 37 -22.41 12.20 7.69
C SER A 37 -22.67 13.27 6.62
N THR A 38 -21.83 13.34 5.58
CA THR A 38 -22.01 14.24 4.43
C THR A 38 -23.13 13.75 3.51
N THR A 39 -23.55 14.58 2.55
CA THR A 39 -24.55 14.20 1.54
C THR A 39 -24.11 12.95 0.77
N ILE A 40 -22.87 12.90 0.28
CA ILE A 40 -22.35 11.72 -0.43
C ILE A 40 -22.30 10.51 0.52
N GLY A 41 -21.75 10.69 1.72
CA GLY A 41 -21.59 9.60 2.69
C GLY A 41 -22.90 8.99 3.18
N LYS A 42 -23.98 9.78 3.27
CA LYS A 42 -25.33 9.29 3.61
C LYS A 42 -25.96 8.43 2.53
N ASN A 43 -25.46 8.51 1.29
CA ASN A 43 -25.97 7.80 0.12
C ASN A 43 -24.98 6.76 -0.42
N ALA A 44 -23.94 6.42 0.34
CA ALA A 44 -22.94 5.43 -0.02
C ALA A 44 -22.71 4.43 1.13
N ASP A 45 -22.75 3.14 0.80
CA ASP A 45 -22.43 2.07 1.74
C ASP A 45 -20.93 1.75 1.73
N VAL A 46 -20.37 1.49 2.91
CA VAL A 46 -18.98 1.04 3.02
C VAL A 46 -18.92 -0.45 2.69
N PHE A 47 -18.11 -0.81 1.70
CA PHE A 47 -17.94 -2.21 1.30
C PHE A 47 -16.66 -2.86 1.83
N GLU A 48 -15.57 -2.11 1.92
CA GLU A 48 -14.27 -2.62 2.35
C GLU A 48 -13.57 -1.59 3.26
N THR A 49 -12.77 -2.04 4.23
CA THR A 49 -11.98 -1.16 5.09
C THR A 49 -10.67 -1.81 5.49
N LEU A 50 -9.56 -1.23 5.03
CA LEU A 50 -8.21 -1.71 5.32
C LEU A 50 -7.47 -0.68 6.19
N VAL A 51 -7.04 -1.10 7.38
CA VAL A 51 -6.21 -0.29 8.27
C VAL A 51 -4.80 -0.86 8.30
N GLY A 52 -3.80 0.01 8.19
CA GLY A 52 -2.38 -0.34 8.22
C GLY A 52 -1.52 0.74 8.85
N VAL A 53 -0.26 0.41 9.10
CA VAL A 53 0.74 1.32 9.69
C VAL A 53 2.04 1.23 8.90
N THR A 54 2.67 2.37 8.62
CA THR A 54 3.99 2.41 7.96
C THR A 54 5.07 1.96 8.94
N LYS A 55 6.11 1.28 8.44
CA LYS A 55 7.23 0.76 9.25
C LYS A 55 8.56 0.98 8.52
N PRO A 56 9.69 0.96 9.23
CA PRO A 56 11.01 0.80 8.62
C PRO A 56 11.10 -0.50 7.78
N LEU A 57 12.11 -0.57 6.91
CA LEU A 57 12.35 -1.73 6.06
C LEU A 57 12.74 -2.95 6.90
N ASN A 58 11.93 -4.02 6.86
CA ASN A 58 12.22 -5.26 7.60
C ASN A 58 13.31 -6.11 6.95
N TYR A 59 13.38 -6.11 5.60
CA TYR A 59 14.20 -7.03 4.80
C TYR A 59 15.24 -6.28 3.97
N ILE A 60 14.83 -5.57 2.91
CA ILE A 60 15.73 -4.86 1.97
C ILE A 60 16.23 -3.53 2.56
N SER A 61 16.81 -3.61 3.75
CA SER A 61 17.49 -2.50 4.44
C SER A 61 18.96 -2.47 4.03
N LYS A 62 19.63 -1.34 4.30
CA LYS A 62 21.06 -1.18 4.06
C LYS A 62 21.90 -2.24 4.79
N ASP A 63 21.48 -2.65 5.98
CA ASP A 63 22.23 -3.60 6.82
C ASP A 63 22.08 -5.05 6.35
N LYS A 64 20.90 -5.43 5.86
CA LYS A 64 20.59 -6.83 5.52
C LYS A 64 20.74 -7.17 4.03
N SER A 65 20.47 -6.22 3.13
CA SER A 65 20.59 -6.42 1.69
C SER A 65 21.04 -5.13 1.00
N PRO A 66 22.31 -4.71 1.21
CA PRO A 66 22.81 -3.40 0.79
C PRO A 66 22.70 -3.15 -0.71
N GLY A 67 22.96 -4.17 -1.54
CA GLY A 67 22.91 -4.05 -3.00
C GLY A 67 21.51 -3.74 -3.53
N LEU A 68 20.50 -4.52 -3.10
CA LEU A 68 19.11 -4.29 -3.48
C LEU A 68 18.56 -3.00 -2.85
N ASN A 69 18.99 -2.65 -1.63
CA ASN A 69 18.62 -1.39 -0.99
C ASN A 69 19.15 -0.17 -1.76
N ALA A 70 20.38 -0.22 -2.27
CA ALA A 70 20.94 0.84 -3.09
C ALA A 70 20.14 1.04 -4.38
N GLY A 71 19.76 -0.05 -5.06
CA GLY A 71 18.89 0.00 -6.24
C GLY A 71 17.51 0.58 -5.92
N LEU A 72 16.87 0.11 -4.84
CA LEU A 72 15.55 0.58 -4.42
C LEU A 72 15.54 2.07 -4.05
N SER A 73 16.56 2.54 -3.31
CA SER A 73 16.61 3.90 -2.80
C SER A 73 17.05 4.94 -3.83
N SER A 74 17.73 4.52 -4.90
CA SER A 74 18.19 5.42 -5.97
C SER A 74 17.28 5.45 -7.21
N ALA A 75 16.36 4.49 -7.33
CA ALA A 75 15.38 4.47 -8.41
C ALA A 75 14.42 5.67 -8.30
N THR A 76 14.04 6.24 -9.45
CA THR A 76 13.09 7.36 -9.54
C THR A 76 12.11 7.08 -10.68
N TYR A 77 10.83 7.36 -10.43
CA TYR A 77 9.77 7.27 -11.43
C TYR A 77 10.05 8.21 -12.61
N SER A 78 9.91 7.71 -13.84
CA SER A 78 10.15 8.49 -15.06
C SER A 78 9.03 8.38 -16.09
N GLY A 79 7.91 7.75 -15.74
CA GLY A 79 6.72 7.65 -16.59
C GLY A 79 5.94 8.98 -16.70
N PRO A 80 4.90 9.01 -17.56
CA PRO A 80 3.92 10.11 -17.53
C PRO A 80 3.18 10.14 -16.19
N ALA A 81 2.58 11.26 -15.80
CA ALA A 81 1.84 11.34 -14.54
C ALA A 81 0.83 10.17 -14.38
N PRO A 82 0.85 9.43 -13.25
CA PRO A 82 0.06 8.20 -13.10
C PRO A 82 -1.43 8.54 -13.08
N ARG A 83 -2.20 7.86 -13.95
CA ARG A 83 -3.65 8.03 -14.09
C ARG A 83 -4.47 6.98 -13.35
N TYR A 84 -3.84 5.91 -12.90
CA TYR A 84 -4.49 4.74 -12.32
C TYR A 84 -3.91 4.45 -10.94
N VAL A 85 -4.73 3.88 -10.07
CA VAL A 85 -4.35 3.44 -8.72
C VAL A 85 -4.76 1.98 -8.56
N ILE A 86 -3.96 1.22 -7.81
CA ILE A 86 -4.23 -0.19 -7.48
C ILE A 86 -3.95 -0.40 -5.99
N VAL A 87 -4.88 -1.03 -5.28
CA VAL A 87 -4.75 -1.36 -3.85
C VAL A 87 -4.97 -2.86 -3.67
N ILE A 88 -3.97 -3.57 -3.13
CA ILE A 88 -4.00 -5.03 -2.99
C ILE A 88 -3.72 -5.42 -1.53
N PRO A 89 -4.73 -5.89 -0.75
CA PRO A 89 -4.49 -6.47 0.56
C PRO A 89 -3.78 -7.82 0.43
N VAL A 90 -2.70 -8.04 1.18
CA VAL A 90 -1.91 -9.28 1.14
C VAL A 90 -1.84 -9.91 2.52
N LYS A 91 -2.19 -11.20 2.62
CA LYS A 91 -2.04 -12.01 3.83
C LYS A 91 -1.20 -13.24 3.50
N LYS A 92 -0.07 -13.41 4.19
CA LYS A 92 0.76 -14.62 4.10
C LYS A 92 0.27 -15.67 5.11
N ASN A 93 0.44 -16.95 4.77
CA ASN A 93 0.01 -18.08 5.57
C ASN A 93 0.93 -18.32 6.80
N ALA A 94 0.56 -19.28 7.66
CA ALA A 94 1.33 -19.61 8.85
C ALA A 94 2.73 -20.17 8.53
N GLU A 95 2.87 -20.91 7.42
CA GLU A 95 4.16 -21.47 6.98
C GLU A 95 5.17 -20.36 6.71
N TRP A 96 4.76 -19.29 6.00
CA TRP A 96 5.59 -18.11 5.83
C TRP A 96 6.06 -17.54 7.16
N TRP A 97 5.16 -17.41 8.15
CA TRP A 97 5.51 -16.79 9.43
C TRP A 97 6.38 -17.68 10.32
N ASN A 98 6.35 -19.00 10.12
CA ASN A 98 7.19 -19.97 10.82
C ASN A 98 8.57 -20.16 10.18
N MET A 99 8.81 -19.66 8.98
CA MET A 99 10.15 -19.57 8.40
C MET A 99 11.07 -18.68 9.24
N SER A 100 12.35 -19.00 9.24
CA SER A 100 13.39 -18.18 9.87
C SER A 100 13.45 -16.76 9.25
N PRO A 101 13.99 -15.77 9.97
CA PRO A 101 14.27 -14.46 9.39
C PRO A 101 15.13 -14.53 8.11
N GLU A 102 16.10 -15.45 8.06
CA GLU A 102 17.04 -15.63 6.96
C GLU A 102 16.35 -16.18 5.70
N GLU A 103 15.50 -17.20 5.87
CA GLU A 103 14.71 -17.76 4.76
C GLU A 103 13.77 -16.70 4.18
N ARG A 104 13.05 -15.96 5.04
CA ARG A 104 12.15 -14.89 4.58
C ARG A 104 12.90 -13.76 3.90
N LEU A 105 14.10 -13.41 4.36
CA LEU A 105 14.94 -12.42 3.71
C LEU A 105 15.24 -12.87 2.27
N LYS A 106 15.72 -14.10 2.09
CA LYS A 106 16.02 -14.66 0.77
C LYS A 106 14.79 -14.61 -0.17
N GLU A 107 13.62 -15.00 0.33
CA GLU A 107 12.38 -14.92 -0.47
C GLU A 107 12.01 -13.48 -0.85
N MET A 108 12.26 -12.51 0.04
CA MET A 108 12.03 -11.10 -0.27
C MET A 108 13.09 -10.51 -1.22
N GLU A 109 14.32 -11.02 -1.22
CA GLU A 109 15.34 -10.68 -2.21
C GLU A 109 14.95 -11.19 -3.60
N VAL A 110 14.42 -12.42 -3.68
CA VAL A 110 13.84 -12.99 -4.91
C VAL A 110 12.68 -12.13 -5.41
N HIS A 111 11.78 -11.67 -4.54
CA HIS A 111 10.70 -10.75 -4.91
C HIS A 111 11.22 -9.39 -5.43
N THR A 112 12.24 -8.83 -4.80
CA THR A 112 12.73 -7.48 -5.11
C THR A 112 13.52 -7.44 -6.41
N THR A 113 14.30 -8.49 -6.70
CA THR A 113 15.20 -8.55 -7.86
C THR A 113 14.51 -8.22 -9.20
N PRO A 114 13.39 -8.88 -9.59
CA PRO A 114 12.72 -8.58 -10.85
C PRO A 114 11.84 -7.32 -10.78
N THR A 115 11.47 -6.84 -9.59
CA THR A 115 10.51 -5.73 -9.44
C THR A 115 11.16 -4.36 -9.44
N LEU A 116 12.47 -4.25 -9.14
CA LEU A 116 13.22 -2.98 -9.23
C LEU A 116 13.08 -2.32 -10.61
N ALA A 117 13.04 -3.11 -11.68
CA ALA A 117 12.90 -2.60 -13.04
C ALA A 117 11.55 -1.89 -13.30
N TYR A 118 10.52 -2.14 -12.49
CA TYR A 118 9.23 -1.47 -12.62
C TYR A 118 9.17 -0.11 -11.90
N LEU A 119 10.16 0.27 -11.08
CA LEU A 119 10.13 1.56 -10.37
C LEU A 119 10.21 2.79 -11.29
N VAL A 120 10.59 2.60 -12.55
CA VAL A 120 10.54 3.68 -13.56
C VAL A 120 9.12 3.97 -14.05
N ASN A 121 8.17 3.05 -13.80
CA ASN A 121 6.80 3.14 -14.32
C ASN A 121 5.69 2.80 -13.31
N VAL A 122 6.03 2.41 -12.07
CA VAL A 122 5.12 2.16 -10.94
C VAL A 122 5.63 2.86 -9.69
#